data_AF-A0A1C6VNB0-F1
#
_entry.id   AF-A0A1C6VNB0-F1
#
_cell.length_a   1.000
_cell.length_b   1.000
_cell.length_c   1.000
_cell.angle_alpha   90.00
_cell.angle_beta   90.00
_cell.angle_gamma   90.00
#
_symmetry.space_group_name_H-M   'P 1'
#
loop_
_entity.id
_entity.type
_entity.pdbx_description
1 polymer ?
#
loop_
_entity_poly.entity_id
_entity_poly.type
_entity_poly.pdbx_seq_one_letter_code
_entity_poly.pdbx_strand_id
1 'polypeptide(L)'
;MPSRVVRAVLAVYPHAVRNRYGDEIAEMLANSPRPVRDLADVAWCALADRREFLTVPRLRVRDLALVTLLAAPVVFTAAYFTVLLALMVLLNRGSGGRHEVVHLITNAVMLVPMAFLAFAWGRQLRRVRSVAALNVMVPVALASVFLALLTVAPNHDFYGLVTSSSRSDGVPGALAVLSWCVGLIALAVAMAALRKRGRHQVAFVVAVVGALAVLEVSTVLHVLSLLDAQDAPRQYALLWYPAAISGSEFDLGRGSGHLAGTVGSLSVVLSVCTVFALSLMGTISRSGSAARLATVVAPSTPGPARIAVEQG
;
A
#
# COMPACT_ATOMS: atom_id res chain seq x y z
N MET A 1 12.01 -22.11 35.30
CA MET A 1 12.18 -21.16 34.18
C MET A 1 11.10 -20.08 34.22
N PRO A 2 11.35 -18.84 33.77
CA PRO A 2 10.31 -17.81 33.74
C PRO A 2 9.23 -18.20 32.72
N SER A 3 8.01 -18.46 33.22
CA SER A 3 6.81 -18.87 32.46
C SER A 3 6.51 -18.01 31.22
N ARG A 4 7.07 -16.80 31.15
CA ARG A 4 6.99 -15.89 30.00
C ARG A 4 7.72 -16.42 28.76
N VAL A 5 8.86 -17.10 28.92
CA VAL A 5 9.68 -17.58 27.80
C VAL A 5 9.03 -18.79 27.15
N VAL A 6 8.53 -19.74 27.95
CA VAL A 6 7.75 -20.89 27.44
C VAL A 6 6.50 -20.40 26.70
N ARG A 7 5.79 -19.41 27.26
CA ARG A 7 4.61 -18.82 26.62
C ARG A 7 4.95 -18.11 25.30
N ALA A 8 6.11 -17.47 25.21
CA ALA A 8 6.59 -16.85 23.98
C ALA A 8 6.92 -17.91 22.90
N VAL A 9 7.55 -19.02 23.27
CA VAL A 9 7.86 -20.13 22.35
C VAL A 9 6.59 -20.83 21.88
N LEU A 10 5.64 -21.14 22.78
CA LEU A 10 4.35 -21.71 22.40
C LEU A 10 3.52 -20.78 21.51
N ALA A 11 3.73 -19.46 21.58
CA ALA A 11 3.09 -18.52 20.66
C ALA A 11 3.63 -18.59 19.22
N VAL A 12 4.78 -19.25 19.00
CA VAL A 12 5.34 -19.49 17.67
C VAL A 12 4.60 -20.63 16.96
N TYR A 13 4.13 -21.64 17.69
CA TYR A 13 3.38 -22.78 17.14
C TYR A 13 2.02 -22.36 16.56
N PRO A 14 1.53 -23.05 15.51
CA PRO A 14 0.16 -22.91 15.05
C PRO A 14 -0.85 -23.19 16.17
N HIS A 15 -1.98 -22.47 16.16
CA HIS A 15 -2.98 -22.55 17.22
C HIS A 15 -3.50 -23.98 17.46
N ALA A 16 -3.63 -24.79 16.40
CA ALA A 16 -4.08 -26.17 16.50
C ALA A 16 -3.08 -27.05 17.27
N VAL A 17 -1.78 -26.88 17.03
CA VAL A 17 -0.71 -27.63 17.70
C VAL A 17 -0.57 -27.19 19.15
N ARG A 18 -0.59 -25.86 19.39
CA ARG A 18 -0.54 -25.31 20.75
C ARG A 18 -1.70 -25.79 21.61
N ASN A 19 -2.91 -25.85 21.08
CA ASN A 19 -4.07 -26.30 21.84
C ASN A 19 -4.03 -27.79 22.16
N ARG A 20 -3.37 -28.60 21.33
CA ARG A 20 -3.33 -30.05 21.48
C ARG A 20 -2.15 -30.53 22.32
N TYR A 21 -0.99 -29.88 22.20
CA TYR A 21 0.27 -30.31 22.79
C TYR A 21 0.95 -29.25 23.66
N GLY A 22 0.35 -28.05 23.81
CA GLY A 22 0.99 -26.94 24.50
C GLY A 22 1.29 -27.21 25.97
N ASP A 23 0.42 -27.93 26.65
CA ASP A 23 0.58 -28.28 28.06
C ASP A 23 1.68 -29.35 28.24
N GLU A 24 1.71 -30.38 27.39
CA GLU A 24 2.77 -31.39 27.37
C GLU A 24 4.16 -30.78 27.06
N ILE A 25 4.23 -29.87 26.08
CA ILE A 25 5.48 -29.16 25.75
C ILE A 25 5.93 -28.27 26.92
N ALA A 26 4.99 -27.61 27.60
CA ALA A 26 5.31 -26.79 28.77
C ALA A 26 5.81 -27.64 29.95
N GLU A 27 5.19 -28.79 30.19
CA GLU A 27 5.59 -29.75 31.23
C GLU A 27 6.97 -30.36 30.93
N MET A 28 7.21 -30.79 29.69
CA MET A 28 8.51 -31.30 29.25
C MET A 28 9.62 -30.26 29.44
N LEU A 29 9.37 -28.99 29.09
CA LEU A 29 10.34 -27.90 29.30
C LEU A 29 10.52 -27.54 30.78
N ALA A 30 9.51 -27.73 31.62
CA ALA A 30 9.59 -27.48 33.06
C ALA A 30 10.48 -28.51 33.77
N ASN A 31 10.45 -29.76 33.32
CA ASN A 31 11.19 -30.87 33.91
C ASN A 31 12.53 -31.16 33.22
N SER A 32 12.92 -30.36 32.21
CA SER A 32 14.14 -30.59 31.44
C SER A 32 15.42 -30.29 32.26
N PRO A 33 16.43 -31.19 32.24
CA PRO A 33 17.73 -30.93 32.84
C PRO A 33 18.58 -29.92 32.03
N ARG A 34 18.20 -29.60 30.78
CA ARG A 34 18.91 -28.67 29.89
C ARG A 34 17.96 -27.68 29.22
N PRO A 35 17.32 -26.81 30.01
CA PRO A 35 16.11 -26.12 29.59
C PRO A 35 16.35 -25.05 28.50
N VAL A 36 17.57 -24.54 28.34
CA VAL A 36 17.91 -23.59 27.26
C VAL A 36 18.02 -24.28 25.90
N ARG A 37 18.65 -25.47 25.86
CA ARG A 37 18.84 -26.23 24.62
C ARG A 37 17.49 -26.75 24.11
N ASP A 38 16.73 -27.37 25.00
CA ASP A 38 15.43 -27.95 24.64
C ASP A 38 14.44 -26.86 24.21
N LEU A 39 14.53 -25.66 24.79
CA LEU A 39 13.72 -24.53 24.36
C LEU A 39 14.11 -24.02 22.97
N ALA A 40 15.40 -24.03 22.63
CA ALA A 40 15.88 -23.71 21.28
C ALA A 40 15.42 -24.77 20.27
N ASP A 41 15.51 -26.06 20.62
CA ASP A 41 15.07 -27.17 19.77
C ASP A 41 13.55 -27.11 19.52
N VAL A 42 12.74 -26.87 20.57
CA VAL A 42 11.29 -26.68 20.44
C VAL A 42 10.95 -25.44 19.61
N ALA A 43 11.67 -24.33 19.78
CA ALA A 43 11.47 -23.13 18.96
C ALA A 43 11.84 -23.39 17.49
N TRP A 44 12.91 -24.15 17.23
CA TRP A 44 13.32 -24.54 15.89
C TRP A 44 12.29 -25.45 15.21
N CYS A 45 11.80 -26.48 15.91
CA CYS A 45 10.72 -27.33 15.44
C CYS A 45 9.44 -26.53 15.16
N ALA A 46 9.08 -25.59 16.04
CA ALA A 46 7.94 -24.70 15.82
C ALA A 46 8.07 -23.88 14.52
N LEU A 47 9.27 -23.39 14.23
CA LEU A 47 9.58 -22.64 13.01
C LEU A 47 9.55 -23.54 11.76
N ALA A 48 10.07 -24.77 11.86
CA ALA A 48 10.05 -25.77 10.79
C ALA A 48 8.62 -26.21 10.47
N ASP A 49 7.84 -26.61 11.48
CA ASP A 49 6.42 -26.98 11.34
C ASP A 49 5.60 -25.83 10.76
N ARG A 50 5.91 -24.59 11.18
CA ARG A 50 5.23 -23.42 10.65
C ARG A 50 5.60 -23.14 9.20
N ARG A 51 6.84 -23.42 8.78
CA ARG A 51 7.22 -23.40 7.36
C ARG A 51 6.45 -24.46 6.58
N GLU A 52 6.31 -25.66 7.12
CA GLU A 52 5.63 -26.79 6.46
C GLU A 52 4.09 -26.62 6.40
N PHE A 53 3.48 -26.07 7.44
CA PHE A 53 2.07 -25.69 7.44
C PHE A 53 1.76 -24.52 6.48
N LEU A 54 2.77 -23.76 6.08
CA LEU A 54 2.63 -22.70 5.09
C LEU A 54 2.75 -23.23 3.65
N THR A 55 3.26 -24.44 3.39
CA THR A 55 3.89 -24.73 2.09
C THR A 55 3.04 -25.22 0.92
N VAL A 56 1.77 -25.64 1.01
CA VAL A 56 1.16 -26.28 -0.19
C VAL A 56 -0.13 -25.63 -0.75
N PRO A 57 -1.24 -25.47 0.00
CA PRO A 57 -2.45 -24.89 -0.59
C PRO A 57 -2.54 -23.37 -0.41
N ARG A 58 -1.98 -22.85 0.69
CA ARG A 58 -2.07 -21.43 1.07
C ARG A 58 -1.04 -20.55 0.39
N LEU A 59 0.12 -21.10 0.02
CA LEU A 59 1.10 -20.39 -0.80
C LEU A 59 0.52 -20.04 -2.17
N ARG A 60 -0.12 -20.98 -2.88
CA ARG A 60 -0.72 -20.68 -4.19
C ARG A 60 -1.72 -19.52 -4.16
N VAL A 61 -2.66 -19.50 -3.21
CA VAL A 61 -3.65 -18.42 -3.11
C VAL A 61 -3.01 -17.10 -2.69
N ARG A 62 -2.00 -17.16 -1.81
CA ARG A 62 -1.23 -15.99 -1.38
C ARG A 62 -0.35 -15.43 -2.50
N ASP A 63 0.27 -16.28 -3.29
CA ASP A 63 1.12 -15.92 -4.42
C ASP A 63 0.27 -15.33 -5.54
N LEU A 64 -0.89 -15.93 -5.85
CA LEU A 64 -1.85 -15.34 -6.79
C LEU A 64 -2.38 -13.99 -6.30
N ALA A 65 -2.66 -13.86 -4.99
CA ALA A 65 -3.07 -12.59 -4.40
C ALA A 65 -1.95 -11.55 -4.47
N LEU A 66 -0.69 -11.94 -4.24
CA LEU A 66 0.47 -11.05 -4.34
C LEU A 66 0.75 -10.65 -5.79
N VAL A 67 0.70 -11.59 -6.73
CA VAL A 67 0.85 -11.35 -8.17
C VAL A 67 -0.27 -10.43 -8.66
N THR A 68 -1.52 -10.66 -8.28
CA THR A 68 -2.63 -9.76 -8.62
C THR A 68 -2.49 -8.39 -7.96
N LEU A 69 -1.93 -8.31 -6.74
CA LEU A 69 -1.61 -7.05 -6.08
C LEU A 69 -0.52 -6.25 -6.79
N LEU A 70 0.52 -6.95 -7.25
CA LEU A 70 1.66 -6.40 -7.98
C LEU A 70 1.25 -5.99 -9.40
N ALA A 71 0.36 -6.77 -10.03
CA ALA A 71 -0.14 -6.51 -11.36
C ALA A 71 -1.19 -5.38 -11.39
N ALA A 72 -1.99 -5.20 -10.33
CA ALA A 72 -3.07 -4.21 -10.32
C ALA A 72 -2.58 -2.79 -10.66
N PRO A 73 -1.50 -2.25 -10.06
CA PRO A 73 -0.97 -0.95 -10.48
C PRO A 73 -0.50 -0.90 -11.92
N VAL A 74 0.16 -1.96 -12.41
CA VAL A 74 0.59 -2.04 -13.81
C VAL A 74 -0.63 -1.97 -14.73
N VAL A 75 -1.67 -2.74 -14.42
CA VAL A 75 -2.93 -2.78 -15.18
C VAL A 75 -3.65 -1.43 -15.11
N PHE A 76 -3.74 -0.80 -13.94
CA PHE A 76 -4.37 0.51 -13.80
C PHE A 76 -3.61 1.60 -14.54
N THR A 77 -2.29 1.62 -14.44
CA THR A 77 -1.44 2.57 -15.16
C THR A 77 -1.53 2.35 -16.67
N ALA A 78 -1.45 1.10 -17.13
CA ALA A 78 -1.59 0.76 -18.54
C ALA A 78 -2.99 1.12 -19.07
N ALA A 79 -4.05 0.82 -18.31
CA ALA A 79 -5.41 1.19 -18.67
C ALA A 79 -5.58 2.72 -18.69
N TYR A 80 -5.01 3.44 -17.72
CA TYR A 80 -4.99 4.90 -17.69
C TYR A 80 -4.35 5.47 -18.94
N PHE A 81 -3.13 5.03 -19.27
CA PHE A 81 -2.44 5.48 -20.48
C PHE A 81 -3.18 5.11 -21.76
N THR A 82 -3.77 3.92 -21.83
CA THR A 82 -4.54 3.48 -23.00
C THR A 82 -5.75 4.38 -23.22
N VAL A 83 -6.51 4.68 -22.15
CA VAL A 83 -7.69 5.53 -22.23
C VAL A 83 -7.30 6.99 -22.49
N LEU A 84 -6.24 7.49 -21.84
CA LEU A 84 -5.67 8.82 -22.09
C LEU A 84 -5.26 8.97 -23.56
N LEU A 85 -4.54 8.00 -24.12
CA LEU A 85 -4.12 7.98 -25.52
C LEU A 85 -5.33 7.95 -26.47
N ALA A 86 -6.32 7.09 -26.21
CA ALA A 86 -7.53 7.01 -27.01
C ALA A 86 -8.31 8.34 -27.00
N LEU A 87 -8.43 8.98 -25.83
CA LEU A 87 -9.09 10.27 -25.70
C LEU A 87 -8.30 11.38 -26.40
N MET A 88 -6.97 11.38 -26.30
CA MET A 88 -6.10 12.30 -27.02
C MET A 88 -6.30 12.18 -28.53
N VAL A 89 -6.30 10.96 -29.08
CA VAL A 89 -6.54 10.73 -30.52
C VAL A 89 -7.93 11.23 -30.94
N LEU A 90 -8.94 10.98 -30.10
CA LEU A 90 -10.32 11.40 -30.37
C LEU A 90 -10.46 12.94 -30.35
N LEU A 91 -9.88 13.59 -29.35
CA LEU A 91 -9.95 15.04 -29.17
C LEU A 91 -9.09 15.77 -30.19
N ASN A 92 -7.90 15.25 -30.53
CA ASN A 92 -7.02 15.84 -31.53
C ASN A 92 -7.62 15.82 -32.95
N ARG A 93 -8.57 14.89 -33.22
CA ARG A 93 -9.34 14.90 -34.48
C ARG A 93 -10.37 16.03 -34.57
N GLY A 94 -10.82 16.59 -33.44
CA GLY A 94 -11.89 17.59 -33.39
C GLY A 94 -11.45 18.99 -32.97
N SER A 95 -10.40 19.11 -32.16
CA SER A 95 -9.92 20.41 -31.66
C SER A 95 -8.81 20.94 -32.55
N GLY A 96 -9.11 21.92 -33.42
CA GLY A 96 -8.12 22.59 -34.27
C GLY A 96 -7.04 23.37 -33.50
N GLY A 97 -6.12 22.68 -32.82
CA GLY A 97 -4.93 23.24 -32.18
C GLY A 97 -5.04 23.62 -30.70
N ARG A 98 -6.13 23.31 -29.98
CA ARG A 98 -6.25 23.58 -28.53
C ARG A 98 -5.80 22.38 -27.69
N HIS A 99 -4.50 22.10 -27.69
CA HIS A 99 -3.94 20.90 -27.06
C HIS A 99 -3.90 20.98 -25.53
N GLU A 100 -3.74 22.15 -24.93
CA GLU A 100 -3.62 22.33 -23.47
C GLU A 100 -4.92 22.05 -22.70
N VAL A 101 -6.05 22.57 -23.17
CA VAL A 101 -7.36 22.37 -22.50
C VAL A 101 -7.79 20.90 -22.52
N VAL A 102 -7.38 20.17 -23.55
CA VAL A 102 -7.66 18.74 -23.72
C VAL A 102 -6.90 17.92 -22.67
N HIS A 103 -5.60 18.19 -22.43
CA HIS A 103 -4.83 17.49 -21.40
C HIS A 103 -5.41 17.69 -19.99
N LEU A 104 -5.85 18.91 -19.68
CA LEU A 104 -6.42 19.29 -18.40
C LEU A 104 -7.70 18.51 -18.05
N ILE A 105 -8.67 18.54 -18.97
CA ILE A 105 -9.96 17.87 -18.81
C ILE A 105 -9.74 16.35 -18.76
N THR A 106 -8.81 15.83 -19.57
CA THR A 106 -8.57 14.38 -19.62
C THR A 106 -8.00 13.87 -18.30
N ASN A 107 -7.00 14.54 -17.71
CA ASN A 107 -6.41 14.10 -16.45
C ASN A 107 -7.43 14.15 -15.29
N ALA A 108 -8.20 15.24 -15.17
CA ALA A 108 -9.21 15.37 -14.13
C ALA A 108 -10.35 14.34 -14.26
N VAL A 109 -10.84 14.13 -15.48
CA VAL A 109 -11.91 13.17 -15.77
C VAL A 109 -11.46 11.73 -15.57
N MET A 110 -10.19 11.41 -15.83
CA MET A 110 -9.66 10.04 -15.68
C MET A 110 -9.23 9.70 -14.25
N LEU A 111 -8.84 10.71 -13.46
CA LEU A 111 -8.41 10.49 -12.08
C LEU A 111 -9.56 9.93 -11.22
N VAL A 112 -10.78 10.44 -11.38
CA VAL A 112 -11.93 10.07 -10.55
C VAL A 112 -12.35 8.59 -10.76
N PRO A 113 -12.55 8.10 -12.00
CA PRO A 113 -12.83 6.68 -12.25
C PRO A 113 -11.69 5.77 -11.81
N MET A 114 -10.43 6.18 -12.02
CA MET A 114 -9.27 5.38 -11.60
C MET A 114 -9.16 5.29 -10.08
N ALA A 115 -9.35 6.40 -9.38
CA ALA A 115 -9.42 6.41 -7.92
C ALA A 115 -10.55 5.52 -7.41
N PHE A 116 -11.72 5.55 -8.06
CA PHE A 116 -12.85 4.69 -7.71
C PHE A 116 -12.56 3.21 -7.97
N LEU A 117 -12.00 2.85 -9.12
CA LEU A 117 -11.63 1.47 -9.46
C LEU A 117 -10.54 0.94 -8.52
N ALA A 118 -9.51 1.73 -8.27
CA ALA A 118 -8.47 1.42 -7.30
C ALA A 118 -9.06 1.16 -5.91
N PHE A 119 -9.99 2.01 -5.47
CA PHE A 119 -10.70 1.84 -4.21
C PHE A 119 -11.58 0.59 -4.16
N ALA A 120 -12.35 0.33 -5.22
CA ALA A 120 -13.22 -0.84 -5.34
C ALA A 120 -12.39 -2.14 -5.35
N TRP A 121 -11.29 -2.16 -6.10
CA TRP A 121 -10.37 -3.29 -6.19
C TRP A 121 -9.67 -3.56 -4.86
N GLY A 122 -9.17 -2.51 -4.19
CA GLY A 122 -8.61 -2.61 -2.84
C GLY A 122 -9.62 -3.19 -1.83
N ARG A 123 -10.91 -2.83 -1.97
CA ARG A 123 -11.99 -3.44 -1.18
C ARG A 123 -12.28 -4.89 -1.55
N GLN A 124 -12.12 -5.29 -2.80
CA GLN A 124 -12.36 -6.67 -3.24
C GLN A 124 -11.27 -7.62 -2.71
N LEU A 125 -10.00 -7.20 -2.78
CA LEU A 125 -8.85 -7.92 -2.22
C LEU A 125 -8.97 -8.17 -0.71
N ARG A 126 -9.74 -7.33 0.01
CA ARG A 126 -10.08 -7.53 1.43
C ARG A 126 -10.74 -8.88 1.72
N ARG A 127 -11.47 -9.46 0.76
CA ARG A 127 -12.13 -10.77 0.94
C ARG A 127 -11.12 -11.90 1.05
N VAL A 128 -9.91 -11.70 0.52
CA VAL A 128 -8.80 -12.66 0.57
C VAL A 128 -7.96 -12.35 1.82
N ARG A 129 -8.43 -12.85 2.97
CA ARG A 129 -7.89 -12.58 4.31
C ARG A 129 -6.37 -12.89 4.43
N SER A 130 -5.72 -12.09 5.30
CA SER A 130 -4.56 -12.45 6.14
C SER A 130 -3.14 -12.02 5.74
N VAL A 131 -2.90 -10.79 5.27
CA VAL A 131 -1.51 -10.33 5.14
C VAL A 131 -1.34 -8.95 5.78
N ALA A 132 -0.90 -8.93 7.04
CA ALA A 132 -0.41 -7.70 7.68
C ALA A 132 0.81 -7.10 6.96
N ALA A 133 1.50 -7.88 6.12
CA ALA A 133 2.59 -7.43 5.28
C ALA A 133 2.16 -6.57 4.07
N LEU A 134 0.84 -6.44 3.79
CA LEU A 134 0.35 -5.64 2.66
C LEU A 134 0.72 -4.15 2.78
N ASN A 135 0.77 -3.63 4.00
CA ASN A 135 1.04 -2.20 4.24
C ASN A 135 2.47 -1.79 3.83
N VAL A 136 3.40 -2.74 3.79
CA VAL A 136 4.80 -2.49 3.39
C VAL A 136 5.05 -2.98 1.98
N MET A 137 4.47 -4.11 1.57
CA MET A 137 4.66 -4.65 0.22
C MET A 137 4.00 -3.78 -0.86
N VAL A 138 2.86 -3.14 -0.59
CA VAL A 138 2.14 -2.37 -1.61
C VAL A 138 2.88 -1.10 -2.04
N PRO A 139 3.35 -0.24 -1.13
CA PRO A 139 4.14 0.93 -1.53
C PRO A 139 5.43 0.52 -2.25
N VAL A 140 6.10 -0.54 -1.79
CA VAL A 140 7.35 -1.03 -2.38
C VAL A 140 7.11 -1.64 -3.77
N ALA A 141 6.03 -2.41 -3.94
CA ALA A 141 5.60 -2.95 -5.23
C ALA A 141 5.32 -1.81 -6.23
N LEU A 142 4.54 -0.82 -5.80
CA LEU A 142 4.23 0.37 -6.58
C LEU A 142 5.49 1.15 -6.97
N ALA A 143 6.39 1.36 -6.01
CA ALA A 143 7.68 1.99 -6.23
C ALA A 143 8.49 1.24 -7.28
N SER A 144 8.58 -0.08 -7.15
CA SER A 144 9.40 -0.93 -8.01
C SER A 144 8.87 -0.98 -9.44
N VAL A 145 7.55 -1.06 -9.61
CA VAL A 145 6.88 -0.99 -10.92
C VAL A 145 7.09 0.37 -11.55
N PHE A 146 6.94 1.44 -10.76
CA PHE A 146 7.11 2.80 -11.26
C PHE A 146 8.56 3.09 -11.63
N LEU A 147 9.51 2.65 -10.81
CA LEU A 147 10.94 2.74 -11.09
C LEU A 147 11.30 1.91 -12.33
N ALA A 148 10.72 0.70 -12.49
CA ALA A 148 10.91 -0.12 -13.69
C ALA A 148 10.32 0.53 -14.95
N LEU A 149 9.16 1.19 -14.85
CA LEU A 149 8.58 1.95 -15.95
C LEU A 149 9.47 3.13 -16.35
N LEU A 150 10.01 3.85 -15.37
CA LEU A 150 10.96 4.95 -15.61
C LEU A 150 12.27 4.46 -16.24
N THR A 151 12.75 3.25 -15.90
CA THR A 151 14.00 2.71 -16.47
C THR A 151 13.83 1.97 -17.79
N VAL A 152 12.65 1.42 -18.09
CA VAL A 152 12.37 0.66 -19.33
C VAL A 152 11.80 1.54 -20.44
N ALA A 153 11.20 2.69 -20.11
CA ALA A 153 10.69 3.64 -21.09
C ALA A 153 11.61 4.82 -21.53
N PRO A 154 12.96 4.81 -21.39
CA PRO A 154 13.77 5.95 -21.82
C PRO A 154 13.92 6.08 -23.35
N ASN A 155 13.38 5.14 -24.14
CA ASN A 155 13.60 5.07 -25.60
C ASN A 155 12.35 5.29 -26.46
N HIS A 156 11.19 5.56 -25.87
CA HIS A 156 10.01 5.93 -26.66
C HIS A 156 9.65 7.37 -26.34
N ASP A 157 9.65 8.21 -27.38
CA ASP A 157 9.16 9.60 -27.43
C ASP A 157 7.65 9.69 -27.11
N PHE A 158 7.19 9.03 -26.05
CA PHE A 158 5.79 8.77 -25.81
C PHE A 158 5.01 10.05 -25.41
N TYR A 159 5.68 11.20 -25.29
CA TYR A 159 5.06 12.47 -24.92
C TYR A 159 5.70 13.74 -25.51
N GLY A 160 6.63 13.65 -26.48
CA GLY A 160 7.32 14.87 -26.94
C GLY A 160 8.01 15.65 -25.82
N LEU A 161 8.31 14.97 -24.70
CA LEU A 161 9.25 15.46 -23.71
C LEU A 161 10.61 15.48 -24.41
N VAL A 162 11.06 16.67 -24.75
CA VAL A 162 12.40 16.98 -25.22
C VAL A 162 13.42 16.36 -24.25
N THR A 163 13.88 15.15 -24.55
CA THR A 163 15.18 14.66 -24.07
C THR A 163 16.20 14.87 -25.18
N SER A 164 16.41 16.13 -25.56
CA SER A 164 17.66 16.49 -26.21
C SER A 164 18.70 16.73 -25.11
N SER A 165 19.59 15.75 -24.93
CA SER A 165 20.81 15.79 -24.11
C SER A 165 20.61 16.04 -22.60
N SER A 166 20.63 15.04 -21.72
CA SER A 166 21.87 14.35 -21.35
C SER A 166 21.60 13.07 -20.55
N ARG A 167 22.56 12.14 -20.53
CA ARG A 167 22.45 10.77 -19.99
C ARG A 167 22.34 10.68 -18.45
N SER A 168 22.18 11.80 -17.75
CA SER A 168 22.16 11.95 -16.28
C SER A 168 20.76 12.12 -15.66
N ASP A 169 19.71 12.25 -16.46
CA ASP A 169 18.47 12.91 -16.03
C ASP A 169 17.41 11.97 -15.42
N GLY A 170 17.78 10.73 -15.07
CA GLY A 170 16.90 9.77 -14.39
C GLY A 170 16.81 9.94 -12.86
N VAL A 171 17.72 10.72 -12.26
CA VAL A 171 17.81 10.94 -10.82
C VAL A 171 16.63 11.73 -10.20
N PRO A 172 16.08 12.78 -10.85
CA PRO A 172 15.02 13.62 -10.29
C PRO A 172 13.72 12.86 -9.97
N GLY A 173 13.28 11.99 -10.89
CA GLY A 173 12.07 11.18 -10.71
C GLY A 173 12.23 10.15 -9.59
N ALA A 174 13.41 9.54 -9.46
CA ALA A 174 13.68 8.54 -8.45
C ALA A 174 13.56 9.10 -7.02
N LEU A 175 14.08 10.31 -6.77
CA LEU A 175 14.01 10.95 -5.45
C LEU A 175 12.56 11.24 -5.03
N ALA A 176 11.73 11.73 -5.95
CA ALA A 176 10.31 11.96 -5.70
C ALA A 176 9.59 10.66 -5.31
N VAL A 177 9.83 9.58 -6.04
CA VAL A 177 9.21 8.27 -5.78
C VAL A 177 9.70 7.67 -4.46
N LEU A 178 11.00 7.78 -4.16
CA LEU A 178 11.57 7.32 -2.89
C LEU A 178 10.96 8.08 -1.71
N SER A 179 10.85 9.42 -1.81
CA SER A 179 10.24 10.25 -0.78
C SER A 179 8.77 9.86 -0.55
N TRP A 180 8.04 9.61 -1.64
CA TRP A 180 6.65 9.17 -1.60
C TRP A 180 6.50 7.84 -0.87
N CYS A 181 7.39 6.87 -1.17
CA CYS A 181 7.39 5.56 -0.52
C CYS A 181 7.65 5.65 0.98
N VAL A 182 8.70 6.38 1.36
CA VAL A 182 9.06 6.59 2.76
C VAL A 182 7.90 7.28 3.50
N GLY A 183 7.31 8.30 2.89
CA GLY A 183 6.14 9.01 3.41
C GLY A 183 4.94 8.09 3.66
N LEU A 184 4.59 7.24 2.70
CA LEU A 184 3.49 6.29 2.85
C LEU A 184 3.75 5.21 3.89
N ILE A 185 5.00 4.71 4.01
CA ILE A 185 5.37 3.75 5.05
C ILE A 185 5.21 4.38 6.43
N ALA A 186 5.73 5.60 6.61
CA ALA A 186 5.60 6.35 7.87
C ALA A 186 4.12 6.59 8.20
N LEU A 187 3.31 6.98 7.21
CA LEU A 187 1.87 7.18 7.35
C LEU A 187 1.14 5.89 7.75
N ALA A 188 1.50 4.75 7.15
CA ALA A 188 0.95 3.44 7.48
C ALA A 188 1.24 3.05 8.94
N VAL A 189 2.47 3.28 9.40
CA VAL A 189 2.90 3.01 10.79
C VAL A 189 2.14 3.92 11.76
N ALA A 190 2.04 5.22 11.48
CA ALA A 190 1.30 6.18 12.30
C ALA A 190 -0.19 5.81 12.42
N MET A 191 -0.82 5.46 11.29
CA MET A 191 -2.21 4.98 11.29
C MET A 191 -2.38 3.71 12.13
N ALA A 192 -1.48 2.74 11.97
CA ALA A 192 -1.53 1.50 12.74
C ALA A 192 -1.41 1.77 14.25
N ALA A 193 -0.53 2.69 14.65
CA ALA A 193 -0.36 3.10 16.04
C ALA A 193 -1.62 3.78 16.61
N LEU A 194 -2.20 4.74 15.87
CA LEU A 194 -3.43 5.44 16.28
C LEU A 194 -4.63 4.49 16.40
N ARG A 195 -4.75 3.54 15.47
CA ARG A 195 -5.82 2.53 15.49
C ARG A 195 -5.67 1.55 16.64
N LYS A 196 -4.45 1.14 16.99
CA LYS A 196 -4.19 0.31 18.19
C LYS A 196 -4.64 1.00 19.48
N ARG A 197 -4.65 2.34 19.51
CA ARG A 197 -5.14 3.17 20.63
C ARG A 197 -6.64 3.47 20.56
N GLY A 198 -7.40 2.88 19.64
CA GLY A 198 -8.84 3.12 19.48
C GLY A 198 -9.21 4.47 18.83
N ARG A 199 -8.23 5.27 18.39
CA ARG A 199 -8.47 6.60 17.81
C ARG A 199 -8.76 6.54 16.31
N HIS A 200 -9.88 5.92 15.94
CA HIS A 200 -10.22 5.66 14.53
C HIS A 200 -10.46 6.93 13.70
N GLN A 201 -11.15 7.93 14.25
CA GLN A 201 -11.40 9.20 13.55
C GLN A 201 -10.10 9.97 13.30
N VAL A 202 -9.25 10.09 14.33
CA VAL A 202 -7.93 10.74 14.20
C VAL A 202 -7.07 10.01 13.18
N ALA A 203 -7.07 8.67 13.17
CA ALA A 203 -6.34 7.89 12.18
C ALA A 203 -6.81 8.17 10.74
N PHE A 204 -8.11 8.42 10.53
CA PHE A 204 -8.64 8.80 9.21
C PHE A 204 -8.19 10.19 8.78
N VAL A 205 -8.32 11.19 9.67
CA VAL A 205 -7.87 12.56 9.39
C VAL A 205 -6.36 12.58 9.09
N VAL A 206 -5.56 11.89 9.91
CA VAL A 206 -4.12 11.75 9.69
C VAL A 206 -3.81 11.06 8.37
N ALA A 207 -4.59 10.05 7.97
CA ALA A 207 -4.42 9.39 6.68
C ALA A 207 -4.58 10.35 5.50
N VAL A 208 -5.66 11.15 5.52
CA VAL A 208 -5.99 12.08 4.43
C VAL A 208 -4.97 13.23 4.37
N VAL A 209 -4.76 13.91 5.51
CA VAL A 209 -3.83 15.04 5.59
C VAL A 209 -2.40 14.59 5.32
N GLY A 210 -1.99 13.46 5.89
CA GLY A 210 -0.65 12.91 5.70
C GLY A 210 -0.41 12.47 4.25
N ALA A 211 -1.39 11.88 3.58
CA ALA A 211 -1.26 11.52 2.17
C ALA A 211 -1.10 12.73 1.26
N LEU A 212 -1.88 13.80 1.48
CA LEU A 212 -1.74 15.06 0.75
C LEU A 212 -0.36 15.68 1.00
N ALA A 213 0.12 15.68 2.25
CA ALA A 213 1.45 16.17 2.58
C ALA A 213 2.57 15.35 1.91
N VAL A 214 2.42 14.02 1.83
CA VAL A 214 3.38 13.16 1.13
C VAL A 214 3.42 13.49 -0.36
N LEU A 215 2.26 13.69 -0.99
CA LEU A 215 2.18 14.06 -2.40
C LEU A 215 2.81 15.44 -2.66
N GLU A 216 2.50 16.44 -1.83
CA GLU A 216 3.13 17.76 -1.88
C GLU A 216 4.65 17.68 -1.79
N VAL A 217 5.18 17.01 -0.76
CA VAL A 217 6.64 16.88 -0.56
C VAL A 217 7.30 16.18 -1.75
N SER A 218 6.67 15.12 -2.28
CA SER A 218 7.20 14.42 -3.45
C SER A 218 7.18 15.28 -4.71
N THR A 219 6.13 16.06 -4.94
CA THR A 219 6.06 17.01 -6.06
C THR A 219 7.08 18.12 -5.91
N VAL A 220 7.25 18.69 -4.71
CA VAL A 220 8.28 19.70 -4.42
C VAL A 220 9.67 19.15 -4.68
N LEU A 221 9.98 17.95 -4.21
CA LEU A 221 11.28 17.31 -4.47
C LEU A 221 11.49 17.03 -5.96
N HIS A 222 10.44 16.67 -6.69
CA HIS A 222 10.51 16.48 -8.14
C HIS A 222 10.82 17.79 -8.87
N VAL A 223 10.07 18.86 -8.57
CA VAL A 223 10.26 20.18 -9.17
C VAL A 223 11.65 20.73 -8.86
N LEU A 224 12.09 20.66 -7.59
CA LEU A 224 13.41 21.14 -7.18
C LEU A 224 14.58 20.32 -7.75
N SER A 225 14.34 19.10 -8.23
CA SER A 225 15.36 18.29 -8.88
C SER A 225 15.37 18.42 -10.40
N LEU A 226 14.30 18.98 -10.99
CA LEU A 226 14.18 19.23 -12.42
C LEU A 226 14.49 20.67 -12.81
N LEU A 227 14.08 21.63 -11.99
CA LEU A 227 14.08 23.05 -12.34
C LEU A 227 14.99 23.86 -11.43
N ASP A 228 15.67 24.83 -12.05
CA ASP A 228 16.46 25.80 -11.31
C ASP A 228 15.56 26.75 -10.51
N ALA A 229 16.14 27.38 -9.49
CA ALA A 229 15.43 28.27 -8.58
C ALA A 229 14.82 29.52 -9.28
N GLN A 230 15.30 29.86 -10.48
CA GLN A 230 14.77 30.95 -11.30
C GLN A 230 13.46 30.57 -11.99
N ASP A 231 13.33 29.30 -12.39
CA ASP A 231 12.15 28.80 -13.13
C ASP A 231 11.05 28.32 -12.18
N ALA A 232 11.42 27.92 -10.96
CA ALA A 232 10.50 27.46 -9.92
C ALA A 232 10.69 28.26 -8.60
N PRO A 233 10.05 29.44 -8.47
CA PRO A 233 10.14 30.25 -7.26
C PRO A 233 9.62 29.49 -6.04
N ARG A 234 10.48 29.30 -5.03
CA ARG A 234 10.19 28.49 -3.83
C ARG A 234 9.00 28.97 -3.02
N GLN A 235 8.65 30.25 -3.13
CA GLN A 235 7.47 30.84 -2.49
C GLN A 235 6.15 30.22 -2.97
N TYR A 236 6.14 29.58 -4.14
CA TYR A 236 4.98 28.89 -4.69
C TYR A 236 5.03 27.37 -4.56
N ALA A 237 5.97 26.83 -3.75
CA ALA A 237 6.18 25.38 -3.64
C ALA A 237 4.89 24.61 -3.29
N LEU A 238 4.07 25.15 -2.40
CA LEU A 238 2.79 24.56 -1.97
C LEU A 238 1.66 24.63 -3.01
N LEU A 239 1.87 25.35 -4.12
CA LEU A 239 0.91 25.45 -5.21
C LEU A 239 1.26 24.52 -6.37
N TRP A 240 2.44 23.91 -6.39
CA TRP A 240 2.90 23.09 -7.51
C TRP A 240 2.10 21.81 -7.67
N TYR A 241 1.76 21.11 -6.58
CA TYR A 241 0.93 19.90 -6.68
C TYR A 241 -0.52 20.21 -7.10
N PRO A 242 -1.23 21.21 -6.53
CA PRO A 242 -2.53 21.64 -7.02
C PRO A 242 -2.49 22.08 -8.48
N ALA A 243 -1.46 22.84 -8.89
CA ALA A 243 -1.25 23.25 -10.27
C ALA A 243 -1.05 22.05 -11.20
N ALA A 244 -0.24 21.07 -10.80
CA ALA A 244 0.02 19.86 -11.57
C ALA A 244 -1.23 19.00 -11.79
N ILE A 245 -2.13 18.92 -10.80
CA ILE A 245 -3.36 18.13 -10.91
C ILE A 245 -4.46 18.87 -11.65
N SER A 246 -4.67 20.13 -11.29
CA SER A 246 -5.68 20.96 -11.94
C SER A 246 -5.30 21.31 -13.37
N GLY A 247 -4.00 21.21 -13.69
CA GLY A 247 -3.37 21.69 -14.91
C GLY A 247 -3.47 23.20 -15.09
N SER A 248 -3.95 23.94 -14.07
CA SER A 248 -4.08 25.38 -14.19
C SER A 248 -2.70 26.02 -14.12
N GLU A 249 -2.39 26.81 -15.14
CA GLU A 249 -1.28 27.75 -15.12
C GLU A 249 -1.64 28.88 -14.15
N PHE A 250 -1.44 28.65 -12.85
CA PHE A 250 -1.19 29.77 -11.97
C PHE A 250 0.06 30.46 -12.53
N ASP A 251 0.07 31.79 -12.57
CA ASP A 251 1.19 32.60 -13.07
C ASP A 251 2.41 32.45 -12.13
N LEU A 252 3.00 31.26 -12.15
CA LEU A 252 4.03 30.75 -11.24
C LEU A 252 5.43 31.16 -11.71
N GLY A 253 5.53 31.91 -12.81
CA GLY A 253 6.77 32.37 -13.43
C GLY A 253 6.85 32.05 -14.92
N ARG A 254 7.92 32.53 -15.58
CA ARG A 254 8.16 32.39 -17.03
C ARG A 254 8.28 30.94 -17.53
N GLY A 255 8.36 29.95 -16.64
CA GLY A 255 8.47 28.52 -16.96
C GLY A 255 7.21 27.68 -16.70
N SER A 256 6.06 28.28 -16.40
CA SER A 256 4.84 27.57 -15.97
C SER A 256 4.34 26.50 -16.96
N GLY A 257 4.40 26.77 -18.27
CA GLY A 257 3.92 25.85 -19.31
C GLY A 257 4.73 24.54 -19.39
N HIS A 258 6.04 24.58 -19.13
CA HIS A 258 6.86 23.37 -19.05
C HIS A 258 6.62 22.57 -17.77
N LEU A 259 6.28 23.26 -16.68
CA LEU A 259 6.02 22.67 -15.36
C LEU A 259 4.75 21.80 -15.38
N ALA A 260 3.67 22.28 -16.01
CA ALA A 260 2.42 21.54 -16.11
C ALA A 260 2.56 20.21 -16.86
N GLY A 261 3.33 20.18 -17.95
CA GLY A 261 3.54 18.96 -18.76
C GLY A 261 4.45 17.92 -18.08
N THR A 262 5.58 18.36 -17.54
CA THR A 262 6.57 17.46 -16.91
C THR A 262 6.10 16.95 -15.55
N VAL A 263 5.56 17.82 -14.69
CA VAL A 263 5.18 17.48 -13.31
C VAL A 263 3.80 16.84 -13.23
N GLY A 264 2.91 17.17 -14.17
CA GLY A 264 1.52 16.72 -14.19
C GLY A 264 1.39 15.20 -14.23
N SER A 265 2.14 14.53 -15.11
CA SER A 265 2.04 13.07 -15.28
C SER A 265 2.46 12.30 -14.02
N LEU A 266 3.61 12.64 -13.42
CA LEU A 266 4.10 12.00 -12.20
C LEU A 266 3.13 12.24 -11.03
N SER A 267 2.68 13.47 -10.83
CA SER A 267 1.80 13.84 -9.71
C SER A 267 0.45 13.13 -9.79
N VAL A 268 -0.09 12.96 -11.01
CA VAL A 268 -1.32 12.20 -11.25
C VAL A 268 -1.13 10.72 -10.90
N VAL A 269 -0.04 10.09 -11.37
CA VAL A 269 0.24 8.69 -11.07
C VAL A 269 0.42 8.46 -9.57
N LEU A 270 1.25 9.27 -8.91
CA LEU A 270 1.45 9.18 -7.46
C LEU A 270 0.14 9.37 -6.68
N SER A 271 -0.76 10.24 -7.16
CA SER A 271 -2.07 10.44 -6.55
C SER A 271 -2.95 9.19 -6.64
N VAL A 272 -3.04 8.56 -7.82
CA VAL A 272 -3.78 7.29 -7.99
C VAL A 272 -3.21 6.19 -7.10
N CYS A 273 -1.87 6.06 -7.07
CA CYS A 273 -1.18 5.10 -6.21
C CYS A 273 -1.46 5.37 -4.72
N THR A 274 -1.54 6.63 -4.32
CA THR A 274 -1.82 7.05 -2.94
C THR A 274 -3.24 6.70 -2.54
N VAL A 275 -4.22 6.98 -3.39
CA VAL A 275 -5.62 6.58 -3.16
C VAL A 275 -5.75 5.07 -3.02
N PHE A 276 -5.07 4.31 -3.90
CA PHE A 276 -5.04 2.86 -3.80
C PHE A 276 -4.45 2.39 -2.46
N ALA A 277 -3.29 2.91 -2.07
CA ALA A 277 -2.64 2.57 -0.81
C ALA A 277 -3.51 2.92 0.40
N LEU A 278 -4.13 4.11 0.43
CA LEU A 278 -5.07 4.52 1.48
C LEU A 278 -6.29 3.61 1.55
N SER A 279 -6.85 3.18 0.42
CA SER A 279 -8.00 2.28 0.37
C SER A 279 -7.67 0.94 1.04
N LEU A 280 -6.48 0.40 0.78
CA LEU A 280 -6.00 -0.84 1.39
C LEU A 280 -5.79 -0.65 2.90
N MET A 281 -5.12 0.43 3.30
CA MET A 281 -4.87 0.73 4.71
C MET A 281 -6.18 0.96 5.50
N GLY A 282 -7.20 1.60 4.91
CA GLY A 282 -8.52 1.83 5.50
C GLY A 282 -9.27 0.56 5.91
N THR A 283 -9.06 -0.53 5.18
CA THR A 283 -9.91 -1.73 5.30
C THR A 283 -9.52 -2.71 6.40
N ILE A 284 -8.26 -2.68 6.86
CA ILE A 284 -7.71 -3.65 7.83
C ILE A 284 -8.37 -3.54 9.22
N SER A 285 -8.91 -2.39 9.59
CA SER A 285 -9.41 -2.16 10.96
C SER A 285 -10.79 -2.75 11.28
N ARG A 286 -11.64 -3.06 10.29
CA ARG A 286 -13.03 -3.51 10.59
C ARG A 286 -13.15 -5.00 10.92
N SER A 287 -12.17 -5.83 10.55
CA SER A 287 -12.28 -7.29 10.73
C SER A 287 -12.11 -7.75 12.18
N GLY A 288 -11.56 -6.92 13.08
CA GLY A 288 -11.32 -7.29 14.48
C GLY A 288 -12.56 -7.22 15.38
N SER A 289 -13.44 -6.24 15.15
CA SER A 289 -14.62 -6.01 16.01
C SER A 289 -15.73 -7.02 15.77
N ALA A 290 -15.95 -7.43 14.51
CA ALA A 290 -16.97 -8.44 14.17
C ALA A 290 -16.63 -9.83 14.74
N ALA A 291 -15.34 -10.21 14.77
CA ALA A 291 -14.92 -11.48 15.34
C ALA A 291 -15.10 -11.53 16.87
N ARG A 292 -14.93 -10.39 17.57
CA ARG A 292 -15.19 -10.29 19.02
C ARG A 292 -16.68 -10.32 19.36
N LEU A 293 -17.53 -9.69 18.55
CA LEU A 293 -18.98 -9.77 18.73
C LEU A 293 -19.50 -11.20 18.46
N ALA A 294 -18.98 -11.88 17.45
CA ALA A 294 -19.36 -13.27 17.18
C ALA A 294 -18.92 -14.27 18.27
N THR A 295 -17.84 -13.97 19.02
CA THR A 295 -17.41 -14.80 20.16
C THR A 295 -18.18 -14.51 21.44
N VAL A 296 -18.74 -13.31 21.60
CA VAL A 296 -19.58 -12.95 22.76
C VAL A 296 -21.03 -13.41 22.58
N VAL A 297 -21.50 -13.54 21.34
CA VAL A 297 -22.89 -13.94 21.02
C VAL A 297 -23.02 -15.45 20.75
N ALA A 298 -21.93 -16.23 20.76
CA ALA A 298 -22.04 -17.69 20.77
C ALA A 298 -22.75 -18.09 22.07
N PRO A 299 -24.01 -18.54 22.02
CA PRO A 299 -24.74 -18.95 23.21
C PRO A 299 -23.94 -20.08 23.84
N SER A 300 -23.67 -19.99 25.13
CA SER A 300 -23.27 -21.16 25.90
C SER A 300 -24.38 -22.18 25.71
N THR A 301 -24.21 -23.12 24.78
CA THR A 301 -25.07 -24.28 24.66
C THR A 301 -25.04 -24.93 26.04
N PRO A 302 -26.17 -24.98 26.78
CA PRO A 302 -26.20 -25.61 28.08
C PRO A 302 -25.71 -27.04 27.87
N GLY A 303 -24.61 -27.37 28.57
CA GLY A 303 -24.04 -28.71 28.51
C GLY A 303 -25.12 -29.74 28.84
N PRO A 304 -25.12 -30.91 28.19
CA PRO A 304 -26.11 -31.95 28.46
C PRO A 304 -26.10 -32.23 29.95
N ALA A 305 -27.25 -32.03 30.59
CA ALA A 305 -27.47 -32.39 31.96
C ALA A 305 -27.00 -33.83 32.15
N ARG A 306 -25.98 -34.03 33.01
CA ARG A 306 -25.64 -35.35 33.51
C ARG A 306 -26.87 -35.85 34.27
N ILE A 307 -27.69 -36.64 33.59
CA ILE A 307 -28.68 -37.49 34.22
C ILE A 307 -27.85 -38.50 35.01
N ALA A 308 -27.77 -38.29 36.32
CA ALA A 308 -27.31 -39.28 37.26
C ALA A 308 -28.28 -40.46 37.19
N VAL A 309 -27.83 -41.57 36.62
CA VAL A 309 -28.48 -42.87 36.79
C VAL A 309 -28.04 -43.38 38.15
N GLU A 310 -28.83 -43.03 39.15
CA GLU A 310 -28.92 -43.80 40.39
C GLU A 310 -30.04 -44.83 40.22
N GLN A 311 -29.80 -46.01 40.80
CA GLN A 311 -30.74 -47.09 41.13
C GLN A 311 -30.88 -48.26 40.15
N GLY A 312 -30.49 -49.44 40.66
CA GLY A 312 -30.65 -50.76 40.08
C GLY A 312 -29.58 -51.72 40.56
#